data_AF-A0A2H0I607-F1
#
_entry.id   AF-A0A2H0I607-F1
#
_cell.length_a   1.000
_cell.length_b   1.000
_cell.length_c   1.000
_cell.angle_alpha   90.00
_cell.angle_beta   90.00
_cell.angle_gamma   90.00
#
_symmetry.space_group_name_H-M   'P 1'
#
loop_
_entity.id
_entity.type
_entity.pdbx_description
1 polymer ?
#
loop_
_entity_poly.entity_id
_entity_poly.type
_entity_poly.pdbx_seq_one_letter_code
_entity_poly.pdbx_strand_id
1 'polypeptide(L)'
;MFHLNVADLLSSYAGDSRELAFNGEVIPGFYPDIVFTKPLSFQLKLVSLDDGIEVIFEILQTEVEYEGDFYMVSISDISRTFREQYDPLAPDDIKFIDKGNIDLKEVLHEEILMAIL
;
A
#
# COMPACT_ATOMS: atom_id res chain seq x y z
N MET A 1 -11.74 -2.29 1.07
CA MET A 1 -10.84 -1.92 2.19
C MET A 1 -9.52 -1.52 1.55
N PHE A 2 -8.88 -0.43 1.99
CA PHE A 2 -7.60 0.06 1.42
C PHE A 2 -7.61 0.63 -0.01
N HIS A 3 -8.77 1.06 -0.51
CA HIS A 3 -8.84 1.84 -1.74
C HIS A 3 -8.72 3.32 -1.41
N LEU A 4 -7.80 4.03 -2.08
CA LEU A 4 -7.59 5.45 -1.88
C LEU A 4 -7.95 6.22 -3.14
N ASN A 5 -8.76 7.27 -3.00
CA ASN A 5 -9.01 8.21 -4.08
C ASN A 5 -7.84 9.20 -4.17
N VAL A 6 -7.19 9.27 -5.33
CA VAL A 6 -6.03 10.11 -5.62
C VAL A 6 -6.27 11.07 -6.79
N ALA A 7 -7.53 11.23 -7.22
CA ALA A 7 -7.88 12.06 -8.36
C ALA A 7 -7.48 13.54 -8.16
N ASP A 8 -7.53 14.02 -6.93
CA ASP A 8 -7.07 15.35 -6.55
C ASP A 8 -5.57 15.53 -6.78
N LEU A 9 -4.75 14.56 -6.36
CA LEU A 9 -3.29 14.56 -6.57
C LEU A 9 -2.89 14.37 -8.03
N LEU A 10 -3.66 13.61 -8.81
CA LEU A 10 -3.42 13.50 -10.26
C LEU A 10 -3.67 14.83 -10.99
N SER A 11 -4.55 15.67 -10.44
CA SER A 11 -4.83 17.00 -10.99
C SER A 11 -3.93 18.11 -10.45
N SER A 12 -2.99 17.78 -9.56
CA SER A 12 -2.11 18.72 -8.88
C SER A 12 -0.76 18.87 -9.58
N TYR A 13 0.13 19.71 -9.06
CA TYR A 13 1.48 19.83 -9.61
C TYR A 13 2.35 18.66 -9.15
N ALA A 14 3.28 18.22 -10.00
CA ALA A 14 4.27 17.23 -9.61
C ALA A 14 5.05 17.70 -8.38
N GLY A 15 5.19 16.81 -7.40
CA GLY A 15 5.76 17.09 -6.08
C GLY A 15 4.74 17.48 -5.01
N ASP A 16 3.48 17.80 -5.37
CA ASP A 16 2.43 17.97 -4.37
C ASP A 16 2.21 16.66 -3.61
N SER A 17 1.96 16.76 -2.30
CA SER A 17 1.87 15.59 -1.45
C SER A 17 0.72 15.62 -0.47
N ARG A 18 0.22 14.44 -0.09
CA ARG A 18 -0.82 14.25 0.91
C ARG A 18 -0.46 13.10 1.83
N GLU A 19 -0.60 13.32 3.13
CA GLU A 19 -0.40 12.29 4.14
C GLU A 19 -1.74 11.66 4.54
N LEU A 20 -1.71 10.35 4.79
CA LEU A 20 -2.86 9.57 5.23
C LEU A 20 -2.42 8.59 6.30
N ALA A 21 -3.29 8.36 7.29
CA ALA A 21 -3.06 7.35 8.31
C ALA A 21 -4.26 6.42 8.39
N PHE A 22 -3.99 5.15 8.62
CA PHE A 22 -4.98 4.12 8.89
C PHE A 22 -4.61 3.40 10.17
N ASN A 23 -5.61 3.12 11.00
CA ASN A 23 -5.50 2.18 12.12
C ASN A 23 -6.84 1.48 12.27
N GLY A 24 -6.86 0.16 12.08
CA GLY A 24 -8.08 -0.60 12.15
C GLY A 24 -7.87 -2.10 12.14
N GLU A 25 -8.90 -2.82 12.59
CA GLU A 25 -8.94 -4.28 12.52
C GLU A 25 -9.14 -4.73 11.06
N VAL A 26 -8.46 -5.81 10.69
CA VAL A 26 -8.67 -6.50 9.42
C VAL A 26 -9.47 -7.76 9.71
N ILE A 27 -10.60 -7.92 9.02
CA ILE A 27 -11.50 -9.06 9.26
C ILE A 27 -10.79 -10.39 8.94
N PRO A 28 -11.00 -11.44 9.76
CA PRO A 28 -10.47 -12.77 9.48
C PRO A 28 -10.90 -13.27 8.09
N GLY A 29 -9.96 -13.87 7.36
CA GLY A 29 -10.18 -14.34 5.98
C GLY A 29 -10.12 -13.25 4.90
N PHE A 30 -9.76 -12.00 5.25
CA PHE A 30 -9.49 -10.96 4.25
C PHE A 30 -8.31 -11.33 3.34
N TYR A 31 -7.20 -11.78 3.95
CA TYR A 31 -6.15 -12.53 3.28
C TYR A 31 -6.31 -14.02 3.60
N PRO A 32 -6.14 -14.92 2.61
CA PRO A 32 -6.39 -16.35 2.79
C PRO A 32 -5.33 -17.07 3.63
N ASP A 33 -4.13 -16.48 3.72
CA ASP A 33 -2.90 -17.06 4.25
C ASP A 33 -2.40 -16.37 5.53
N ILE A 34 -2.93 -15.19 5.86
CA ILE A 34 -2.50 -14.38 6.99
C ILE A 34 -3.70 -14.03 7.87
N VAL A 35 -3.54 -14.19 9.18
CA VAL A 35 -4.53 -13.75 10.18
C VAL A 35 -3.96 -12.61 11.01
N PHE A 36 -4.64 -11.46 11.03
CA PHE A 36 -4.24 -10.33 11.85
C PHE A 36 -4.60 -10.57 13.32
N THR A 37 -3.61 -10.57 14.20
CA THR A 37 -3.79 -10.74 15.65
C THR A 37 -3.80 -9.40 16.39
N LYS A 38 -3.29 -8.34 15.74
CA LYS A 38 -3.40 -6.95 16.16
C LYS A 38 -3.93 -6.07 15.02
N PRO A 39 -4.48 -4.88 15.32
CA PRO A 39 -4.87 -3.93 14.29
C PRO A 39 -3.73 -3.64 13.31
N LEU A 40 -4.10 -3.42 12.05
CA LEU A 40 -3.19 -2.91 11.03
C LEU A 40 -3.11 -1.40 11.16
N SER A 41 -1.91 -0.88 11.35
CA SER A 41 -1.62 0.54 11.40
C SER A 41 -0.64 0.91 10.31
N PHE A 42 -0.94 1.96 9.54
CA PHE A 42 0.03 2.51 8.59
C PHE A 42 -0.10 4.02 8.43
N GLN A 43 1.01 4.65 8.07
CA GLN A 43 1.07 6.04 7.64
C GLN A 43 1.67 6.08 6.24
N LEU A 44 1.00 6.80 5.35
CA LEU A 44 1.37 6.97 3.97
C LEU A 44 1.63 8.43 3.68
N LYS A 45 2.64 8.66 2.85
CA LYS A 45 2.80 9.88 2.10
C LYS A 45 2.59 9.59 0.61
N LEU A 46 1.59 10.24 0.03
CA LEU A 46 1.31 10.20 -1.39
C LEU A 46 1.98 11.40 -2.03
N VAL A 47 2.73 11.21 -3.10
CA VAL A 47 3.40 12.29 -3.86
C VAL A 47 2.98 12.20 -5.31
N SER A 48 2.53 13.33 -5.87
CA SER A 48 2.18 13.45 -7.28
C SER A 48 3.44 13.42 -8.15
N LEU A 49 3.42 12.58 -9.18
CA LEU A 49 4.46 12.47 -10.21
C LEU A 49 3.91 12.98 -11.54
N ASP A 50 4.78 13.18 -12.53
CA ASP A 50 4.36 13.62 -13.87
C ASP A 50 3.44 12.59 -14.58
N ASP A 51 3.55 11.31 -14.23
CA ASP A 51 2.81 10.21 -14.88
C ASP A 51 2.16 9.23 -13.89
N GLY A 52 1.97 9.65 -12.64
CA GLY A 52 1.42 8.77 -11.61
C GLY A 52 1.50 9.32 -10.18
N ILE A 53 1.45 8.40 -9.23
CA ILE A 53 1.52 8.69 -7.79
C ILE A 53 2.59 7.78 -7.18
N GLU A 54 3.51 8.37 -6.43
CA GLU A 54 4.37 7.63 -5.50
C GLU A 54 3.66 7.48 -4.16
N VAL A 55 3.61 6.25 -3.65
CA VAL A 55 3.07 5.91 -2.33
C VAL A 55 4.22 5.49 -1.45
N ILE A 56 4.49 6.25 -0.40
CA ILE A 56 5.55 6.00 0.56
C ILE A 56 4.90 5.55 1.87
N PHE A 57 5.18 4.33 2.31
CA PHE A 57 4.83 3.84 3.64
C PHE A 57 5.87 4.36 4.62
N GLU A 58 5.53 5.43 5.34
CA GLU A 58 6.37 5.97 6.41
C GLU A 58 6.43 4.98 7.57
N ILE A 59 5.31 4.32 7.86
CA ILE A 59 5.23 3.21 8.81
C ILE A 59 4.14 2.23 8.41
N LEU A 60 4.41 0.94 8.58
CA LEU A 60 3.47 -0.17 8.45
C LEU A 60 3.69 -1.12 9.64
N GLN A 61 2.69 -1.26 10.49
CA GLN A 61 2.80 -2.00 11.75
C GLN A 61 1.59 -2.87 12.00
N THR A 62 1.86 -4.12 12.39
CA THR A 62 0.83 -5.05 12.85
C THR A 62 1.47 -6.28 13.52
N GLU A 63 0.64 -7.21 13.95
CA GLU A 63 1.03 -8.55 14.32
C GLU A 63 0.12 -9.53 13.58
N VAL A 64 0.74 -10.55 12.97
CA VAL A 64 0.04 -11.53 12.16
C VAL A 64 0.44 -12.95 12.55
N GLU A 65 -0.48 -13.87 12.37
CA GLU A 65 -0.24 -15.31 12.38
C GLU A 65 -0.10 -15.79 10.93
N TYR A 66 0.99 -16.51 10.65
CA TYR A 66 1.30 -17.13 9.36
C TYR A 66 1.86 -18.52 9.60
N GLU A 67 1.30 -19.53 8.93
CA GLU A 67 1.68 -20.95 9.09
C GLU A 67 1.73 -21.48 10.55
N GLY A 68 0.98 -20.84 11.46
CA GLY A 68 0.89 -21.21 12.88
C GLY A 68 1.90 -20.49 13.79
N ASP A 69 2.78 -19.66 13.24
CA ASP A 69 3.72 -18.82 13.98
C ASP A 69 3.27 -17.35 13.99
N PHE A 70 3.65 -16.61 15.04
CA PHE A 70 3.31 -15.20 15.23
C PHE A 70 4.47 -14.29 14.86
N TYR A 71 4.19 -13.31 14.02
CA TYR A 71 5.17 -12.37 13.51
C TYR A 71 4.77 -10.93 13.80
N MET A 72 5.72 -10.17 14.35
CA MET A 72 5.58 -8.71 14.47
C MET A 72 6.08 -8.07 13.18
N VAL A 73 5.20 -7.36 12.49
CA VAL A 73 5.54 -6.63 11.28
C VAL A 73 5.73 -5.16 11.65
N SER A 74 6.90 -4.62 11.33
CA SER A 74 7.21 -3.21 11.48
C SER A 74 8.15 -2.79 10.37
N ILE A 75 7.59 -2.18 9.33
CA ILE A 75 8.33 -1.74 8.14
C ILE A 75 8.21 -0.23 8.01
N SER A 76 9.24 0.41 7.48
CA SER A 76 9.28 1.84 7.19
C SER A 76 9.99 2.10 5.87
N ASP A 77 9.73 3.27 5.30
CA ASP A 77 10.41 3.81 4.11
C ASP A 77 10.28 2.93 2.86
N ILE A 78 9.15 2.22 2.69
CA ILE A 78 8.84 1.48 1.45
C ILE A 78 8.16 2.43 0.47
N SER A 79 8.63 2.47 -0.78
CA SER A 79 7.94 3.18 -1.85
C SER A 79 7.37 2.23 -2.91
N ARG A 80 6.20 2.60 -3.44
CA ARG A 80 5.54 1.95 -4.58
C ARG A 80 5.03 3.03 -5.53
N THR A 81 5.24 2.83 -6.82
CA THR A 81 4.76 3.77 -7.85
C THR A 81 3.54 3.20 -8.54
N PHE A 82 2.49 4.01 -8.61
CA PHE A 82 1.26 3.73 -9.35
C PHE A 82 1.20 4.63 -10.57
N ARG A 83 0.96 4.07 -11.76
CA ARG A 83 0.87 4.85 -13.01
C ARG A 83 -0.54 4.86 -13.60
N GLU A 84 -0.86 5.91 -14.34
CA GLU A 84 -2.13 6.02 -15.07
C GLU A 84 -2.17 5.15 -16.33
N GLN A 85 -1.01 4.88 -16.94
CA GLN A 85 -0.91 4.17 -18.21
C GLN A 85 0.01 2.96 -18.09
N TYR A 86 -0.39 1.89 -18.78
CA TYR A 86 0.45 0.71 -18.97
C TYR A 86 1.61 1.03 -19.90
N ASP A 87 2.84 0.84 -19.42
CA ASP A 87 4.05 0.90 -20.25
C ASP A 87 4.45 -0.52 -20.70
N PRO A 88 4.27 -0.89 -21.97
CA PRO A 88 4.68 -2.20 -22.49
C PRO A 88 6.19 -2.43 -22.48
N LEU A 89 7.00 -1.38 -22.29
CA LEU A 89 8.47 -1.48 -22.20
C LEU A 89 8.96 -1.72 -20.76
N ALA A 90 8.08 -1.55 -19.76
CA ALA A 90 8.34 -1.82 -18.35
C ALA A 90 7.16 -2.60 -17.74
N PRO A 91 6.96 -3.87 -18.17
CA PRO A 91 5.78 -4.65 -17.77
C PRO A 91 5.84 -5.12 -16.30
N ASP A 92 7.01 -5.10 -15.68
CA ASP A 92 7.23 -5.61 -14.34
C ASP A 92 7.07 -4.49 -13.31
N ASP A 93 6.28 -4.78 -12.27
CA ASP A 93 6.15 -4.02 -11.01
C ASP A 93 5.35 -2.71 -11.04
N ILE A 94 4.69 -2.39 -12.15
CA ILE A 94 3.83 -1.19 -12.22
C ILE A 94 2.40 -1.55 -11.80
N LYS A 95 1.96 -1.00 -10.66
CA LYS A 95 0.55 -1.02 -10.26
C LYS A 95 -0.19 0.15 -10.90
N PHE A 96 -1.49 -0.01 -11.19
CA PHE A 96 -2.26 0.95 -11.99
C PHE A 96 -3.24 1.76 -11.17
N ILE A 97 -3.46 2.99 -11.61
CA ILE A 97 -4.51 3.86 -11.08
C ILE A 97 -5.80 3.64 -11.88
N ASP A 98 -6.84 3.09 -11.26
CA ASP A 98 -8.15 2.89 -11.90
C ASP A 98 -9.10 4.03 -11.53
N LYS A 99 -9.45 4.85 -12.53
CA LYS A 99 -10.40 5.97 -12.40
C LYS A 99 -10.09 6.89 -11.20
N GLY A 100 -8.80 7.20 -11.02
CA GLY A 100 -8.33 8.03 -9.90
C GLY A 100 -8.32 7.32 -8.55
N ASN A 101 -8.33 5.98 -8.52
CA ASN A 101 -8.20 5.20 -7.29
C ASN A 101 -7.01 4.25 -7.37
N ILE A 102 -6.34 4.09 -6.24
CA ILE A 102 -5.31 3.07 -6.04
C ILE A 102 -5.82 2.02 -5.05
N ASP A 103 -5.55 0.75 -5.32
CA ASP A 103 -5.80 -0.35 -4.39
C ASP A 103 -4.49 -0.78 -3.73
N LEU A 104 -4.42 -0.63 -2.42
CA LEU A 104 -3.27 -1.04 -1.62
C LEU A 104 -3.37 -2.46 -1.10
N LYS A 105 -4.46 -3.19 -1.38
CA LYS A 105 -4.65 -4.56 -0.87
C LYS A 105 -3.48 -5.47 -1.21
N GLU A 106 -3.09 -5.53 -2.48
CA GLU A 106 -1.99 -6.42 -2.90
C GLU A 106 -0.65 -5.94 -2.36
N VAL A 107 -0.40 -4.62 -2.37
CA VAL A 107 0.83 -4.04 -1.80
C VAL A 107 0.96 -4.43 -0.33
N LEU A 108 -0.07 -4.18 0.48
CA LEU A 108 -0.05 -4.50 1.91
C LEU A 108 0.22 -5.99 2.14
N HIS A 109 -0.36 -6.86 1.32
CA HIS A 109 -0.13 -8.30 1.40
C HIS A 109 1.33 -8.67 1.07
N GLU A 110 1.85 -8.16 -0.05
CA GLU A 110 3.24 -8.36 -0.48
C GLU A 110 4.24 -7.87 0.57
N GLU A 111 4.07 -6.65 1.09
CA GLU A 111 4.98 -6.07 2.10
C GLU A 111 4.97 -6.87 3.41
N ILE A 112 3.78 -7.29 3.86
CA ILE A 112 3.65 -8.11 5.07
C ILE A 112 4.34 -9.46 4.87
N LEU A 113 4.13 -10.12 3.72
CA LEU A 113 4.79 -11.39 3.41
C LEU A 113 6.31 -11.25 3.33
N MET A 114 6.82 -10.22 2.67
CA MET A 114 8.27 -9.95 2.59
C MET A 114 8.90 -9.65 3.94
N ALA A 115 8.13 -9.16 4.93
CA ALA A 115 8.65 -8.91 6.27
C ALA A 115 8.71 -10.16 7.16
N ILE A 116 7.98 -11.22 6.80
CA ILE A 116 7.90 -12.46 7.61
C ILE A 116 8.66 -13.65 6.98
N LEU A 117 8.94 -13.60 5.67
CA LEU A 117 9.74 -14.58 4.93
C LEU A 117 11.24 -14.24 4.93
#